data_AF-A0A7V9D3D5-F1
#
_entry.id   AF-A0A7V9D3D5-F1
#
_cell.length_a   1.000
_cell.length_b   1.000
_cell.length_c   1.000
_cell.angle_alpha   90.00
_cell.angle_beta   90.00
_cell.angle_gamma   90.00
#
_symmetry.space_group_name_H-M   'P 1'
#
loop_
_entity.id
_entity.type
_entity.pdbx_description
1 polymer ?
#
loop_
_entity_poly.entity_id
_entity_poly.type
_entity_poly.pdbx_seq_one_letter_code
_entity_poly.pdbx_strand_id
1 'polypeptide(L)'
;HERLQDLSEMVGGYDFAQVIAAYWRGHDTADEALKGDAVRWLRGEFTTRTDARNALGVRTFVDDARVYDHLKLLARFVTLAGYAGLLVCLDELVNLYKLSNTQARNANYEQVLRILNDSLQGSVAGLGFLLGGTPEFLLDTRRGLYSYPALQSRLAENSFATQGLVDYSGPVLRLANLSQEDFYVLLTKLRHVYAAGDPAAYLIPDDGLVAFMQHCLTRVGEAYFRTPRTTITQFVNLLAVLEQNPEASWRNLVGQVEIAPEGNPDLAPLADDADARSAAAHVVPEDDGDLSSFRL
;
A
#
# COMPACT_ATOMS: atom_id res chain seq x y z
N HIS A 1 -27.86 24.56 0.83
CA HIS A 1 -28.54 23.91 1.97
C HIS A 1 -29.28 22.66 1.50
N GLU A 2 -30.10 22.73 0.45
CA GLU A 2 -30.86 21.59 -0.11
C GLU A 2 -29.99 20.40 -0.53
N ARG A 3 -28.89 20.64 -1.27
CA ARG A 3 -27.94 19.56 -1.67
C ARG A 3 -27.20 18.86 -0.52
N LEU A 4 -27.22 19.41 0.70
CA LEU A 4 -26.54 18.82 1.87
C LEU A 4 -27.51 18.03 2.76
N GLN A 5 -28.82 18.02 2.46
CA GLN A 5 -29.81 17.26 3.22
C GLN A 5 -29.56 15.75 3.11
N ASP A 6 -29.21 15.25 1.91
CA ASP A 6 -28.90 13.84 1.67
C ASP A 6 -27.73 13.33 2.51
N LEU A 7 -26.79 14.21 2.88
CA LEU A 7 -25.69 13.85 3.79
C LEU A 7 -26.20 13.65 5.23
N SER A 8 -27.23 14.38 5.65
CA SER A 8 -27.70 14.42 7.04
C SER A 8 -28.35 13.10 7.49
N GLU A 9 -28.77 12.25 6.55
CA GLU A 9 -29.29 10.91 6.82
C GLU A 9 -28.19 9.88 7.14
N MET A 10 -26.92 10.21 6.85
CA MET A 10 -25.77 9.37 7.14
C MET A 10 -25.23 9.61 8.55
N VAL A 11 -24.55 8.61 9.11
CA VAL A 11 -23.88 8.70 10.41
C VAL A 11 -22.86 9.84 10.40
N GLY A 12 -23.02 10.84 11.28
CA GLY A 12 -22.15 12.02 11.36
C GLY A 12 -22.45 13.10 10.31
N GLY A 13 -23.47 12.91 9.46
CA GLY A 13 -23.78 13.79 8.35
C GLY A 13 -24.20 15.20 8.72
N TYR A 14 -24.94 15.35 9.82
CA TYR A 14 -25.35 16.67 10.31
C TYR A 14 -24.14 17.53 10.69
N ASP A 15 -23.20 16.97 11.46
CA ASP A 15 -21.98 17.68 11.87
C ASP A 15 -21.12 18.00 10.63
N PHE A 16 -20.98 17.06 9.69
CA PHE A 16 -20.24 17.30 8.44
C PHE A 16 -20.85 18.44 7.61
N ALA A 17 -22.18 18.44 7.41
CA ALA A 17 -22.88 19.51 6.69
C ALA A 17 -22.70 20.87 7.40
N GLN A 18 -22.70 20.88 8.74
CA GLN A 18 -22.42 22.07 9.54
C GLN A 18 -20.98 22.57 9.34
N VAL A 19 -19.99 21.67 9.27
CA VAL A 19 -18.59 22.05 8.99
C VAL A 19 -18.44 22.64 7.59
N ILE A 20 -19.05 22.03 6.56
CA ILE A 20 -19.03 22.59 5.19
C ILE A 20 -19.71 23.97 5.15
N ALA A 21 -20.84 24.13 5.85
CA ALA A 21 -21.52 25.41 5.96
C ALA A 21 -20.68 26.47 6.71
N ALA A 22 -19.93 26.06 7.75
CA ALA A 22 -19.02 26.92 8.48
C ALA A 22 -17.87 27.39 7.59
N TYR A 23 -17.28 26.50 6.79
CA TYR A 23 -16.26 26.86 5.80
C TYR A 23 -16.79 27.90 4.80
N TRP A 24 -17.96 27.65 4.22
CA TRP A 24 -18.58 28.57 3.26
C TRP A 24 -18.86 29.94 3.89
N ARG A 25 -19.43 29.96 5.10
CA ARG A 25 -19.68 31.20 5.83
C ARG A 25 -18.38 31.95 6.10
N GLY A 26 -17.34 31.26 6.58
CA GLY A 26 -16.03 31.87 6.83
C GLY A 26 -15.42 32.46 5.57
N HIS A 27 -15.57 31.79 4.43
CA HIS A 27 -15.15 32.33 3.13
C HIS A 27 -15.94 33.60 2.75
N ASP A 28 -17.27 33.58 2.85
CA ASP A 28 -18.15 34.71 2.49
C ASP A 28 -17.95 35.94 3.39
N THR A 29 -17.71 35.72 4.69
CA THR A 29 -17.48 36.79 5.68
C THR A 29 -16.01 37.16 5.86
N ALA A 30 -15.10 36.56 5.08
CA ALA A 30 -13.64 36.69 5.25
C ALA A 30 -13.13 36.38 6.68
N ASP A 31 -13.80 35.44 7.37
CA ASP A 31 -13.37 34.91 8.65
C ASP A 31 -12.41 33.72 8.43
N GLU A 32 -11.13 34.04 8.42
CA GLU A 32 -10.05 33.06 8.24
C GLU A 32 -9.96 32.04 9.38
N ALA A 33 -10.36 32.42 10.60
CA ALA A 33 -10.34 31.51 11.74
C ALA A 33 -11.41 30.43 11.58
N LEU A 34 -12.64 30.81 11.25
CA LEU A 34 -13.73 29.86 11.02
C LEU A 34 -13.43 28.92 9.84
N LYS A 35 -12.83 29.46 8.77
CA LYS A 35 -12.37 28.67 7.61
C LYS A 35 -11.28 27.67 8.03
N GLY A 36 -10.30 28.13 8.80
CA GLY A 36 -9.21 27.31 9.32
C GLY A 36 -9.71 26.19 10.23
N ASP A 37 -10.63 26.48 11.15
CA ASP A 37 -11.22 25.49 12.04
C ASP A 37 -12.02 24.44 11.27
N ALA A 38 -12.77 24.84 10.24
CA ALA A 38 -13.51 23.89 9.40
C ALA A 38 -12.56 22.93 8.66
N VAL A 39 -11.47 23.46 8.09
CA VAL A 39 -10.43 22.63 7.45
C VAL A 39 -9.75 21.73 8.46
N ARG A 40 -9.43 22.23 9.66
CA ARG A 40 -8.86 21.46 10.76
C ARG A 40 -9.74 20.26 11.15
N TRP A 41 -11.06 20.45 11.14
CA TRP A 41 -12.01 19.36 11.40
C TRP A 41 -12.03 18.33 10.27
N LEU A 42 -12.06 18.78 9.01
CA LEU A 42 -12.03 17.88 7.85
C LEU A 42 -10.74 17.03 7.80
N ARG A 43 -9.63 17.59 8.29
CA ARG A 43 -8.32 16.92 8.43
C ARG A 43 -8.22 16.00 9.65
N GLY A 44 -9.20 16.01 10.55
CA GLY A 44 -9.18 15.20 11.78
C GLY A 44 -8.20 15.69 12.85
N GLU A 45 -7.92 16.99 12.91
CA GLU A 45 -6.91 17.58 13.79
C GLU A 45 -7.47 18.11 15.12
N PHE A 46 -8.72 17.75 15.43
CA PHE A 46 -9.30 17.95 16.77
C PHE A 46 -9.08 16.69 17.59
N THR A 47 -8.65 16.87 18.84
CA THR A 47 -8.39 15.76 19.77
C THR A 47 -9.48 15.63 20.83
N THR A 48 -10.31 16.66 21.01
CA THR A 48 -11.39 16.67 22.00
C THR A 48 -12.71 17.17 21.40
N ARG A 49 -13.82 16.62 21.91
CA ARG A 49 -15.17 17.09 21.56
C ARG A 49 -15.41 18.54 21.98
N THR A 50 -14.81 18.96 23.09
CA THR A 50 -14.96 20.32 23.61
C THR A 50 -14.36 21.34 22.64
N ASP A 51 -13.18 21.06 22.10
CA ASP A 51 -12.51 21.97 21.16
C ASP A 51 -13.29 22.08 19.84
N ALA A 52 -13.73 20.94 19.30
CA ALA A 52 -14.53 20.92 18.07
C ALA A 52 -15.87 21.67 18.25
N ARG A 53 -16.49 21.52 19.43
CA ARG A 53 -17.73 22.24 19.77
C ARG A 53 -17.51 23.74 19.92
N ASN A 54 -16.42 24.15 20.56
CA ASN A 54 -16.12 25.58 20.76
C ASN A 54 -15.78 26.27 19.43
N ALA A 55 -15.07 25.59 18.54
CA ALA A 55 -14.66 26.12 17.25
C ALA A 55 -15.80 26.15 16.22
N LEU A 56 -16.57 25.07 16.10
CA LEU A 56 -17.52 24.87 14.99
C LEU A 56 -18.96 24.58 15.43
N GLY A 57 -19.21 24.41 16.72
CA GLY A 57 -20.53 24.05 17.25
C GLY A 57 -20.95 22.60 16.98
N VAL A 58 -20.02 21.75 16.55
CA VAL A 58 -20.28 20.32 16.25
C VAL A 58 -20.07 19.44 17.47
N ARG A 59 -20.69 18.26 17.50
CA ARG A 59 -20.63 17.35 18.67
C ARG A 59 -19.59 16.24 18.51
N THR A 60 -19.17 15.99 17.27
CA THR A 60 -18.23 14.94 16.90
C THR A 60 -16.96 15.53 16.27
N PHE A 61 -15.92 14.71 16.22
CA PHE A 61 -14.70 14.96 15.46
C PHE A 61 -14.24 13.62 14.87
N VAL A 62 -13.29 13.67 13.93
CA VAL A 62 -12.75 12.47 13.30
C VAL A 62 -11.80 11.79 14.28
N ASP A 63 -12.18 10.60 14.74
CA ASP A 63 -11.35 9.71 15.57
C ASP A 63 -11.26 8.31 14.93
N ASP A 64 -10.47 7.43 15.54
CA ASP A 64 -10.22 6.06 15.02
C ASP A 64 -11.51 5.28 14.74
N ALA A 65 -12.56 5.51 15.54
CA ALA A 65 -13.84 4.83 15.38
C ALA A 65 -14.69 5.41 14.24
N ARG A 66 -14.51 6.68 13.89
CA ARG A 66 -15.35 7.43 12.94
C ARG A 66 -14.65 7.75 11.62
N VAL A 67 -13.35 7.49 11.49
CA VAL A 67 -12.59 7.80 10.28
C VAL A 67 -13.23 7.21 9.03
N TYR A 68 -13.75 5.98 9.10
CA TYR A 68 -14.39 5.37 7.95
C TYR A 68 -15.74 6.04 7.59
N ASP A 69 -16.56 6.37 8.58
CA ASP A 69 -17.83 7.08 8.34
C ASP A 69 -17.58 8.48 7.78
N HIS A 70 -16.52 9.16 8.25
CA HIS A 70 -16.06 10.42 7.68
C HIS A 70 -15.67 10.30 6.20
N LEU A 71 -14.96 9.24 5.81
CA LEU A 71 -14.61 8.99 4.41
C LEU A 71 -15.86 8.74 3.54
N LYS A 72 -16.90 8.09 4.07
CA LYS A 72 -18.18 7.93 3.36
C LYS A 72 -18.85 9.28 3.10
N LEU A 73 -18.89 10.14 4.12
CA LEU A 73 -19.43 11.50 3.99
C LEU A 73 -18.63 12.31 2.97
N LEU A 74 -17.30 12.23 3.02
CA LEU A 74 -16.42 12.90 2.06
C LEU A 74 -16.66 12.40 0.63
N ALA A 75 -16.78 11.09 0.42
CA ALA A 75 -17.08 10.51 -0.88
C ALA A 75 -18.42 10.99 -1.45
N ARG A 76 -19.46 11.08 -0.61
CA ARG A 76 -20.75 11.65 -1.01
C ARG A 76 -20.64 13.13 -1.32
N PHE A 77 -19.93 13.90 -0.51
CA PHE A 77 -19.69 15.31 -0.76
C PHE A 77 -18.96 15.54 -2.09
N VAL A 78 -17.91 14.76 -2.39
CA VAL A 78 -17.16 14.80 -3.65
C VAL A 78 -18.08 14.46 -4.84
N THR A 79 -18.98 13.50 -4.67
CA THR A 79 -19.98 13.16 -5.69
C THR A 79 -20.97 14.31 -5.92
N LEU A 80 -21.46 14.95 -4.85
CA LEU A 80 -22.33 16.13 -4.92
C LEU A 80 -21.64 17.35 -5.55
N ALA A 81 -20.31 17.44 -5.43
CA ALA A 81 -19.50 18.45 -6.08
C ALA A 81 -19.31 18.21 -7.59
N GLY A 82 -19.77 17.07 -8.12
CA GLY A 82 -19.77 16.75 -9.55
C GLY A 82 -18.71 15.76 -10.01
N TYR A 83 -17.94 15.18 -9.08
CA TYR A 83 -16.98 14.12 -9.40
C TYR A 83 -17.65 12.73 -9.39
N ALA A 84 -17.02 11.72 -9.99
CA ALA A 84 -17.55 10.36 -10.04
C ALA A 84 -17.49 9.61 -8.69
N GLY A 85 -16.61 10.04 -7.78
CA GLY A 85 -16.40 9.43 -6.48
C GLY A 85 -15.01 9.73 -5.90
N LEU A 86 -14.68 9.05 -4.80
CA LEU A 86 -13.43 9.13 -4.06
C LEU A 86 -12.73 7.76 -4.08
N LEU A 87 -11.47 7.73 -4.49
CA LEU A 87 -10.59 6.57 -4.37
C LEU A 87 -9.57 6.82 -3.25
N VAL A 88 -9.54 5.94 -2.25
CA VAL A 88 -8.62 6.01 -1.12
C VAL A 88 -7.57 4.92 -1.26
N CYS A 89 -6.31 5.32 -1.44
CA CYS A 89 -5.18 4.39 -1.49
C CYS A 89 -4.47 4.37 -0.13
N LEU A 90 -4.47 3.23 0.54
CA LEU A 90 -3.71 3.00 1.76
C LEU A 90 -2.56 2.06 1.43
N ASP A 91 -1.35 2.60 1.41
CA ASP A 91 -0.13 1.82 1.21
C ASP A 91 0.52 1.45 2.55
N GLU A 92 1.49 0.55 2.52
CA GLU A 92 2.25 0.09 3.69
C GLU A 92 1.39 -0.44 4.85
N LEU A 93 0.32 -1.18 4.53
CA LEU A 93 -0.53 -1.79 5.57
C LEU A 93 0.21 -2.83 6.44
N VAL A 94 1.41 -3.23 6.03
CA VAL A 94 2.37 -3.96 6.88
C VAL A 94 2.63 -3.24 8.20
N ASN A 95 2.43 -1.93 8.30
CA ASN A 95 2.53 -1.22 9.57
C ASN A 95 1.47 -1.68 10.59
N LEU A 96 0.29 -2.11 10.14
CA LEU A 96 -0.72 -2.73 11.01
C LEU A 96 -0.25 -4.09 11.55
N TYR A 97 0.44 -4.87 10.72
CA TYR A 97 1.06 -6.15 11.11
C TYR A 97 2.09 -5.97 12.24
N LYS A 98 2.90 -4.91 12.12
CA LYS A 98 3.98 -4.58 13.06
C LYS A 98 3.48 -4.09 14.43
N LEU A 99 2.21 -3.70 14.56
CA LEU A 99 1.64 -3.31 15.85
C LEU A 99 1.80 -4.43 16.88
N SER A 100 2.55 -4.16 17.94
CA SER A 100 2.76 -5.10 19.06
C SER A 100 1.49 -5.30 19.88
N ASN A 101 0.71 -4.23 20.08
CA ASN A 101 -0.55 -4.29 20.80
C ASN A 101 -1.64 -5.00 19.99
N THR A 102 -2.00 -6.21 20.44
CA THR A 102 -3.05 -7.04 19.81
C THR A 102 -4.42 -6.39 19.80
N GLN A 103 -4.81 -5.63 20.84
CA GLN A 103 -6.12 -4.96 20.86
C GLN A 103 -6.19 -3.88 19.77
N ALA A 104 -5.14 -3.07 19.63
CA ALA A 104 -5.06 -2.06 18.60
C ALA A 104 -5.05 -2.68 17.19
N ARG A 105 -4.28 -3.76 16.99
CA ARG A 105 -4.24 -4.48 15.71
C ARG A 105 -5.62 -5.06 15.33
N ASN A 106 -6.31 -5.69 16.28
CA ASN A 106 -7.65 -6.24 16.05
C ASN A 106 -8.68 -5.14 15.73
N ALA A 107 -8.64 -4.00 16.43
CA ALA A 107 -9.52 -2.87 16.14
C ALA A 107 -9.30 -2.33 14.71
N ASN A 108 -8.05 -2.27 14.24
CA ASN A 108 -7.75 -1.90 12.85
C ASN A 108 -8.26 -2.95 11.85
N TYR A 109 -8.13 -4.25 12.16
CA TYR A 109 -8.65 -5.32 11.30
C TYR A 109 -10.17 -5.31 11.22
N GLU A 110 -10.87 -4.93 12.29
CA GLU A 110 -12.31 -4.69 12.27
C GLU A 110 -12.69 -3.52 11.36
N GLN A 111 -11.90 -2.44 11.31
CA GLN A 111 -12.12 -1.36 10.36
C GLN A 111 -11.92 -1.82 8.91
N VAL A 112 -10.85 -2.58 8.63
CA VAL A 112 -10.61 -3.18 7.30
C VAL A 112 -11.77 -4.10 6.90
N LEU A 113 -12.26 -4.93 7.84
CA LEU A 113 -13.41 -5.81 7.63
C LEU A 113 -14.67 -5.01 7.28
N ARG A 114 -14.89 -3.90 7.99
CA ARG A 114 -16.03 -3.01 7.77
C ARG A 114 -15.97 -2.38 6.38
N ILE A 115 -14.79 -1.90 5.95
CA ILE A 115 -14.56 -1.38 4.60
C ILE A 115 -14.87 -2.44 3.54
N LEU A 116 -14.32 -3.64 3.71
CA LEU A 116 -14.49 -4.74 2.76
C LEU A 116 -15.96 -5.15 2.64
N ASN A 117 -16.68 -5.25 3.76
CA ASN A 117 -18.10 -5.57 3.78
C ASN A 117 -18.95 -4.58 3.00
N ASP A 118 -18.79 -3.30 3.33
CA ASP A 118 -19.60 -2.25 2.73
C ASP A 118 -19.32 -2.12 1.23
N SER A 119 -18.07 -2.38 0.82
CA SER A 119 -17.67 -2.43 -0.59
C SER A 119 -18.29 -3.62 -1.34
N LEU A 120 -18.24 -4.83 -0.75
CA LEU A 120 -18.80 -6.03 -1.37
C LEU A 120 -20.33 -6.04 -1.41
N GLN A 121 -20.97 -5.47 -0.40
CA GLN A 121 -22.44 -5.38 -0.32
C GLN A 121 -23.01 -4.23 -1.15
N GLY A 122 -22.17 -3.30 -1.61
CA GLY A 122 -22.61 -2.11 -2.34
C GLY A 122 -23.41 -1.12 -1.47
N SER A 123 -23.21 -1.14 -0.15
CA SER A 123 -23.94 -0.26 0.79
C SER A 123 -23.45 1.19 0.73
N VAL A 124 -22.24 1.41 0.19
CA VAL A 124 -21.62 2.72 -0.01
C VAL A 124 -21.39 2.93 -1.50
N ALA A 125 -21.78 4.08 -2.03
CA ALA A 125 -21.52 4.43 -3.42
C ALA A 125 -20.64 5.67 -3.55
N GLY A 126 -19.86 5.71 -4.64
CA GLY A 126 -18.89 6.77 -4.90
C GLY A 126 -17.63 6.69 -4.04
N LEU A 127 -17.35 5.56 -3.39
CA LEU A 127 -16.14 5.34 -2.58
C LEU A 127 -15.46 4.03 -2.99
N GLY A 128 -14.16 4.07 -3.25
CA GLY A 128 -13.33 2.89 -3.50
C GLY A 128 -12.07 2.90 -2.63
N PHE A 129 -11.54 1.71 -2.34
CA PHE A 129 -10.30 1.54 -1.59
C PHE A 129 -9.30 0.69 -2.36
N LEU A 130 -8.02 1.08 -2.31
CA LEU A 130 -6.88 0.26 -2.71
C LEU A 130 -5.98 0.08 -1.51
N LEU A 131 -5.76 -1.18 -1.13
CA LEU A 131 -5.03 -1.57 0.07
C LEU A 131 -3.72 -2.26 -0.34
N GLY A 132 -2.60 -1.54 -0.18
CA GLY A 132 -1.26 -2.04 -0.45
C GLY A 132 -0.66 -2.72 0.78
N GLY A 133 -0.22 -3.97 0.62
CA GLY A 133 0.36 -4.74 1.71
C GLY A 133 1.23 -5.90 1.20
N THR A 134 2.01 -6.48 2.10
CA THR A 134 2.90 -7.59 1.77
C THR A 134 2.15 -8.94 1.82
N PRO A 135 2.65 -9.99 1.13
CA PRO A 135 2.07 -11.32 1.24
C PRO A 135 1.96 -11.83 2.69
N GLU A 136 2.95 -11.53 3.53
CA GLU A 136 2.98 -11.90 4.94
C GLU A 136 1.86 -11.21 5.74
N PHE A 137 1.64 -9.91 5.47
CA PHE A 137 0.52 -9.18 6.08
C PHE A 137 -0.83 -9.83 5.75
N LEU A 138 -1.01 -10.35 4.54
CA LEU A 138 -2.24 -11.04 4.16
C LEU A 138 -2.33 -12.44 4.79
N LEU A 139 -1.30 -13.26 4.57
CA LEU A 139 -1.37 -14.72 4.75
C LEU A 139 -1.06 -15.22 6.16
N ASP A 140 -0.35 -14.43 6.99
CA ASP A 140 0.03 -14.89 8.33
C ASP A 140 -1.22 -15.10 9.22
N THR A 141 -1.39 -16.32 9.71
CA THR A 141 -2.57 -16.75 10.49
C THR A 141 -2.50 -16.39 11.97
N ARG A 142 -1.39 -15.81 12.44
CA ARG A 142 -1.20 -15.37 13.84
C ARG A 142 -1.32 -13.85 13.97
N ARG A 143 -0.73 -13.11 13.03
CA ARG A 143 -0.64 -11.65 13.07
C ARG A 143 -1.20 -10.96 11.84
N GLY A 144 -1.24 -11.61 10.68
CA GLY A 144 -1.76 -11.05 9.44
C GLY A 144 -3.29 -10.97 9.40
N LEU A 145 -3.85 -10.53 8.28
CA LEU A 145 -5.30 -10.46 8.07
C LEU A 145 -5.97 -11.83 8.22
N TYR A 146 -5.26 -12.91 7.87
CA TYR A 146 -5.76 -14.28 8.02
C TYR A 146 -5.86 -14.74 9.48
N SER A 147 -5.28 -14.01 10.44
CA SER A 147 -5.54 -14.24 11.86
C SER A 147 -6.99 -13.95 12.27
N TYR A 148 -7.72 -13.20 11.45
CA TYR A 148 -9.14 -12.89 11.67
C TYR A 148 -10.01 -13.72 10.70
N PRO A 149 -10.78 -14.72 11.19
CA PRO A 149 -11.49 -15.66 10.31
C PRO A 149 -12.47 -15.00 9.31
N ALA A 150 -13.10 -13.88 9.71
CA ALA A 150 -14.02 -13.16 8.84
C ALA A 150 -13.30 -12.40 7.70
N LEU A 151 -12.03 -12.00 7.90
CA LEU A 151 -11.20 -11.45 6.82
C LEU A 151 -10.69 -12.59 5.94
N GLN A 152 -10.16 -13.66 6.55
CA GLN A 152 -9.66 -14.83 5.83
C GLN A 152 -10.67 -15.36 4.82
N SER A 153 -11.91 -15.59 5.25
CA SER A 153 -12.97 -16.11 4.37
C SER A 153 -13.31 -15.21 3.18
N ARG A 154 -13.14 -13.89 3.31
CA ARG A 154 -13.46 -12.92 2.24
C ARG A 154 -12.27 -12.62 1.32
N LEU A 155 -11.06 -12.76 1.84
CA LEU A 155 -9.82 -12.49 1.13
C LEU A 155 -9.18 -13.76 0.57
N ALA A 156 -9.73 -14.94 0.88
CA ALA A 156 -9.29 -16.21 0.35
C ALA A 156 -9.30 -16.20 -1.17
N GLU A 157 -8.20 -16.66 -1.74
CA GLU A 157 -8.06 -16.77 -3.18
C GLU A 157 -8.89 -17.92 -3.75
N ASN A 158 -9.18 -17.78 -5.04
CA ASN A 158 -9.85 -18.82 -5.78
C ASN A 158 -8.94 -20.07 -5.85
N SER A 159 -9.40 -21.18 -5.28
CA SER A 159 -8.65 -22.45 -5.25
C SER A 159 -8.38 -23.03 -6.64
N PHE A 160 -9.12 -22.59 -7.67
CA PHE A 160 -8.92 -22.99 -9.06
C PHE A 160 -7.92 -22.12 -9.82
N ALA A 161 -7.53 -20.96 -9.28
CA ALA A 161 -6.50 -20.09 -9.86
C ALA A 161 -5.09 -20.65 -9.59
N THR A 162 -4.84 -21.86 -10.08
CA THR A 162 -3.57 -22.59 -9.97
C THR A 162 -2.97 -22.81 -11.36
N GLN A 163 -1.69 -23.20 -11.42
CA GLN A 163 -1.01 -23.57 -12.68
C GLN A 163 -0.96 -22.45 -13.76
N GLY A 164 -0.78 -21.20 -13.34
CA GLY A 164 -0.70 -20.06 -14.25
C GLY A 164 -2.05 -19.46 -14.66
N LEU A 165 -3.16 -20.00 -14.14
CA LEU A 165 -4.47 -19.35 -14.21
C LEU A 165 -4.52 -18.18 -13.23
N VAL A 166 -4.98 -17.02 -13.69
CA VAL A 166 -5.09 -15.82 -12.87
C VAL A 166 -6.54 -15.37 -12.80
N ASP A 167 -7.01 -15.10 -11.59
CA ASP A 167 -8.33 -14.55 -11.32
C ASP A 167 -8.19 -13.13 -10.76
N TYR A 168 -8.55 -12.14 -11.57
CA TYR A 168 -8.54 -10.71 -11.18
C TYR A 168 -9.91 -10.22 -10.71
N SER A 169 -10.91 -11.09 -10.58
CA SER A 169 -12.25 -10.72 -10.13
C SER A 169 -12.39 -10.65 -8.61
N GLY A 170 -11.44 -11.26 -7.89
CA GLY A 170 -11.41 -11.27 -6.43
C GLY A 170 -10.97 -9.93 -5.81
N PRO A 171 -11.20 -9.76 -4.50
CA PRO A 171 -10.82 -8.54 -3.77
C PRO A 171 -9.30 -8.43 -3.52
N VAL A 172 -8.54 -9.51 -3.77
CA VAL A 172 -7.09 -9.55 -3.63
C VAL A 172 -6.47 -9.69 -5.01
N LEU A 173 -5.57 -8.77 -5.35
CA LEU A 173 -4.78 -8.82 -6.57
C LEU A 173 -3.31 -9.04 -6.21
N ARG A 174 -2.79 -10.23 -6.50
CA ARG A 174 -1.37 -10.53 -6.31
C ARG A 174 -0.55 -9.94 -7.45
N LEU A 175 0.43 -9.12 -7.11
CA LEU A 175 1.42 -8.63 -8.06
C LEU A 175 2.57 -9.64 -8.16
N ALA A 176 2.83 -10.11 -9.38
CA ALA A 176 3.97 -10.96 -9.65
C ALA A 176 5.27 -10.12 -9.63
N ASN A 177 6.40 -10.77 -9.33
CA ASN A 177 7.70 -10.17 -9.53
C ASN A 177 7.92 -9.90 -11.03
N LEU A 178 8.73 -8.88 -11.34
CA LEU A 178 9.08 -8.56 -12.71
C LEU A 178 9.93 -9.68 -13.32
N SER A 179 9.55 -10.12 -14.53
CA SER A 179 10.36 -11.02 -15.35
C SER A 179 11.60 -10.30 -15.94
N GLN A 180 12.47 -11.05 -16.62
CA GLN A 180 13.62 -10.44 -17.31
C GLN A 180 13.14 -9.49 -18.41
N GLU A 181 12.12 -9.92 -19.13
CA GLU A 181 11.47 -9.18 -20.20
C GLU A 181 10.83 -7.90 -19.66
N ASP A 182 10.12 -7.98 -18.52
CA ASP A 182 9.54 -6.81 -17.87
C ASP A 182 10.61 -5.81 -17.42
N PHE A 183 11.74 -6.30 -16.90
CA PHE A 183 12.86 -5.45 -16.52
C PHE A 183 13.51 -4.77 -17.71
N TYR A 184 13.68 -5.46 -18.84
CA TYR A 184 14.19 -4.84 -20.06
C TYR A 184 13.27 -3.71 -20.51
N VAL A 185 11.96 -3.97 -20.55
CA VAL A 185 10.96 -2.95 -20.88
C VAL A 185 11.00 -1.79 -19.88
N LEU A 186 11.15 -2.05 -18.59
CA LEU A 186 11.32 -1.02 -17.57
C LEU A 186 12.53 -0.13 -17.85
N LEU A 187 13.70 -0.72 -18.12
CA LEU A 187 14.92 0.04 -18.41
C LEU A 187 14.79 0.89 -19.69
N THR A 188 14.13 0.36 -20.73
CA THR A 188 13.85 1.16 -21.95
C THR A 188 12.97 2.37 -21.65
N LYS A 189 11.93 2.21 -20.82
CA LYS A 189 11.05 3.30 -20.38
C LYS A 189 11.80 4.30 -19.50
N LEU A 190 12.64 3.84 -18.59
CA LEU A 190 13.46 4.70 -17.73
C LEU A 190 14.44 5.55 -18.54
N ARG A 191 15.15 4.94 -19.50
CA ARG A 191 16.02 5.67 -20.44
C ARG A 191 15.23 6.73 -21.21
N HIS A 192 14.03 6.38 -21.68
CA HIS A 192 13.18 7.29 -22.43
C HIS A 192 12.70 8.48 -21.59
N VAL A 193 12.27 8.23 -20.35
CA VAL A 193 11.88 9.28 -19.40
C VAL A 193 13.08 10.17 -19.06
N TYR A 194 14.25 9.57 -18.83
CA TYR A 194 15.48 10.31 -18.55
C TYR A 194 15.85 11.26 -19.69
N ALA A 195 15.67 10.82 -20.93
CA ALA A 195 15.87 11.63 -22.13
C ALA A 195 14.71 12.60 -22.44
N ALA A 196 13.81 12.87 -21.48
CA ALA A 196 12.63 13.73 -21.64
C ALA A 196 11.74 13.38 -22.86
N GLY A 197 11.76 12.12 -23.28
CA GLY A 197 11.00 11.63 -24.44
C GLY A 197 11.71 11.74 -25.79
N ASP A 198 12.95 12.23 -25.87
CA ASP A 198 13.72 12.33 -27.12
C ASP A 198 14.67 11.13 -27.33
N PRO A 199 14.42 10.26 -28.32
CA PRO A 199 15.31 9.14 -28.64
C PRO A 199 16.73 9.56 -29.05
N ALA A 200 16.93 10.78 -29.58
CA ALA A 200 18.25 11.26 -29.96
C ALA A 200 19.13 11.60 -28.75
N ALA A 201 18.53 11.84 -27.59
CA ALA A 201 19.22 12.15 -26.34
C ALA A 201 19.57 10.90 -25.50
N TYR A 202 19.44 9.69 -26.06
CA TYR A 202 19.77 8.46 -25.35
C TYR A 202 21.28 8.34 -25.10
N LEU A 203 21.65 8.32 -23.82
CA LEU A 203 23.03 8.17 -23.37
C LEU A 203 23.55 6.72 -23.47
N ILE A 204 22.64 5.75 -23.52
CA ILE A 204 22.98 4.33 -23.61
C ILE A 204 22.13 3.64 -24.70
N PRO A 205 22.73 2.87 -25.62
CA PRO A 205 21.98 2.13 -26.62
C PRO A 205 21.37 0.85 -26.03
N ASP A 206 20.57 0.13 -26.82
CA ASP A 206 19.87 -1.10 -26.38
C ASP A 206 20.84 -2.20 -25.94
N ASP A 207 22.00 -2.32 -26.61
CA ASP A 207 23.07 -3.23 -26.23
C ASP A 207 23.61 -2.92 -24.82
N GLY A 208 23.63 -1.65 -24.43
CA GLY A 208 24.01 -1.23 -23.09
C GLY A 208 22.96 -1.55 -22.02
N LEU A 209 21.67 -1.57 -22.37
CA LEU A 209 20.63 -2.06 -21.45
C LEU A 209 20.80 -3.55 -21.18
N VAL A 210 21.05 -4.34 -22.22
CA VAL A 210 21.32 -5.78 -22.10
C VAL A 210 22.59 -6.03 -21.27
N ALA A 211 23.66 -5.28 -21.52
CA ALA A 211 24.91 -5.38 -20.76
C ALA A 211 24.70 -5.04 -19.28
N PHE A 212 23.92 -4.00 -18.98
CA PHE A 212 23.57 -3.64 -17.61
C PHE A 212 22.79 -4.79 -16.94
N MET A 213 21.77 -5.34 -17.59
CA MET A 213 21.01 -6.47 -17.05
C MET A 213 21.89 -7.71 -16.79
N GLN A 214 22.79 -8.05 -17.73
CA GLN A 214 23.72 -9.18 -17.58
C GLN A 214 24.68 -8.97 -16.39
N HIS A 215 25.18 -7.75 -16.22
CA HIS A 215 26.04 -7.41 -15.08
C HIS A 215 25.29 -7.59 -13.76
N CYS A 216 24.05 -7.10 -13.70
CA CYS A 216 23.23 -7.24 -12.50
C CYS A 216 22.89 -8.69 -12.17
N LEU A 217 22.51 -9.49 -13.18
CA LEU A 217 22.28 -10.93 -13.05
C LEU A 217 23.51 -11.66 -12.49
N THR A 218 24.70 -11.31 -12.99
CA THR A 218 25.96 -11.97 -12.57
C THR A 218 26.34 -11.63 -11.12
N ARG A 219 26.10 -10.38 -10.68
CA ARG A 219 26.49 -9.91 -9.35
C ARG A 219 25.48 -10.25 -8.24
N VAL A 220 24.19 -10.24 -8.55
CA VAL A 220 23.10 -10.33 -7.57
C VAL A 220 22.34 -11.67 -7.68
N GLY A 221 22.50 -12.41 -8.78
CA GLY A 221 21.77 -13.66 -9.02
C GLY A 221 20.26 -13.44 -9.19
N GLU A 222 19.45 -14.47 -8.91
CA GLU A 222 17.98 -14.38 -8.99
C GLU A 222 17.36 -13.37 -8.02
N ALA A 223 18.10 -12.91 -6.99
CA ALA A 223 17.65 -11.87 -6.07
C ALA A 223 17.48 -10.51 -6.75
N TYR A 224 18.08 -10.31 -7.93
CA TYR A 224 17.93 -9.11 -8.76
C TYR A 224 16.45 -8.78 -9.07
N PHE A 225 15.62 -9.81 -9.31
CA PHE A 225 14.21 -9.64 -9.65
C PHE A 225 13.33 -9.30 -8.44
N ARG A 226 13.89 -9.38 -7.24
CA ARG A 226 13.20 -9.09 -5.98
C ARG A 226 13.45 -7.66 -5.49
N THR A 227 14.45 -6.97 -6.03
CA THR A 227 14.84 -5.61 -5.58
C THR A 227 14.81 -4.58 -6.73
N PRO A 228 13.64 -4.29 -7.33
CA PRO A 228 13.54 -3.33 -8.43
C PRO A 228 14.09 -1.95 -8.09
N ARG A 229 13.88 -1.49 -6.84
CA ARG A 229 14.29 -0.15 -6.38
C ARG A 229 15.80 0.09 -6.51
N THR A 230 16.64 -0.82 -6.03
CA THR A 230 18.10 -0.70 -6.13
C THR A 230 18.54 -0.64 -7.58
N THR A 231 18.01 -1.55 -8.39
CA THR A 231 18.35 -1.66 -9.81
C THR A 231 18.02 -0.38 -10.57
N ILE A 232 16.80 0.14 -10.38
CA ILE A 232 16.35 1.41 -10.97
C ILE A 232 17.29 2.54 -10.54
N THR A 233 17.61 2.62 -9.24
CA THR A 233 18.48 3.66 -8.69
C THR A 233 19.88 3.61 -9.30
N GLN A 234 20.47 2.43 -9.40
CA GLN A 234 21.80 2.25 -9.99
C GLN A 234 21.81 2.55 -11.49
N PHE A 235 20.75 2.19 -12.21
CA PHE A 235 20.62 2.53 -13.61
C PHE A 235 20.50 4.05 -13.83
N VAL A 236 19.69 4.75 -13.03
CA VAL A 236 19.58 6.21 -13.09
C VAL A 236 20.90 6.89 -12.70
N ASN A 237 21.61 6.38 -11.70
CA ASN A 237 22.94 6.88 -11.34
C ASN A 237 23.94 6.72 -12.49
N LEU A 238 23.92 5.58 -13.20
CA LEU A 238 24.73 5.36 -14.39
C LEU A 238 24.42 6.42 -15.47
N LEU A 239 23.14 6.69 -15.74
CA LEU A 239 22.74 7.71 -16.71
C LEU A 239 23.22 9.11 -16.28
N ALA A 240 23.11 9.46 -15.00
CA ALA A 240 23.58 10.73 -14.47
C ALA A 240 25.10 10.91 -14.62
N VAL A 241 25.88 9.85 -14.43
CA VAL A 241 27.33 9.89 -14.66
C VAL A 241 27.64 10.08 -16.15
N LEU A 242 26.93 9.36 -17.04
CA LEU A 242 27.11 9.50 -18.48
C LEU A 242 26.75 10.90 -18.99
N GLU A 243 25.69 11.50 -18.46
CA GLU A 243 25.26 12.85 -18.82
C GLU A 243 26.33 13.90 -18.51
N GLN A 244 26.95 13.79 -17.33
CA GLN A 244 27.98 14.72 -16.87
C GLN A 244 29.36 14.46 -17.49
N ASN A 245 29.57 13.28 -18.09
CA ASN A 245 30.86 12.86 -18.64
C ASN A 245 30.69 12.31 -20.07
N PRO A 246 30.50 13.17 -21.09
CA PRO A 246 30.21 12.74 -22.47
C PRO A 246 31.30 11.87 -23.11
N GLU A 247 32.55 11.98 -22.63
CA GLU A 247 33.67 11.16 -23.10
C GLU A 247 33.74 9.78 -22.42
N ALA A 248 32.97 9.57 -21.34
CA ALA A 248 32.96 8.30 -20.63
C ALA A 248 32.25 7.23 -21.44
N SER A 249 32.88 6.05 -21.52
CA SER A 249 32.27 4.88 -22.14
C SER A 249 31.33 4.18 -21.17
N TRP A 250 30.06 4.05 -21.53
CA TRP A 250 29.08 3.25 -20.77
C TRP A 250 29.55 1.81 -20.54
N ARG A 251 30.33 1.23 -21.47
CA ARG A 251 30.88 -0.14 -21.34
C ARG A 251 31.78 -0.29 -20.12
N ASN A 252 32.54 0.76 -19.79
CA ASN A 252 33.43 0.75 -18.63
C ASN A 252 32.66 0.96 -17.33
N LEU A 253 31.65 1.84 -17.35
CA LEU A 253 30.87 2.17 -16.17
C LEU A 253 29.97 1.03 -15.71
N VAL A 254 29.34 0.30 -16.64
CA VAL A 254 28.48 -0.85 -16.30
C VAL A 254 29.24 -1.88 -15.46
N GLY A 255 30.51 -2.17 -15.80
CA GLY A 255 31.32 -3.14 -15.06
C GLY A 255 31.69 -2.71 -13.63
N GLN A 256 31.58 -1.41 -13.32
CA GLN A 256 31.89 -0.83 -12.01
C GLN A 256 30.66 -0.67 -11.11
N VAL A 257 29.45 -0.91 -11.62
CA VAL A 257 28.23 -0.76 -10.83
C VAL A 257 28.22 -1.79 -9.71
N GLU A 258 28.23 -1.32 -8.46
CA GLU A 258 28.02 -2.17 -7.29
C GLU A 258 26.54 -2.19 -6.92
N ILE A 259 25.96 -3.38 -6.93
CA ILE A 259 24.57 -3.61 -6.53
C ILE A 259 24.60 -4.46 -5.28
N ALA A 260 24.30 -3.84 -4.14
CA ALA A 260 24.13 -4.56 -2.89
C ALA A 260 22.74 -5.24 -2.87
N PRO A 261 22.61 -6.44 -2.25
CA PRO A 261 21.30 -7.00 -1.96
C PRO A 261 20.53 -6.07 -1.02
N GLU A 262 19.33 -5.64 -1.40
CA GLU A 262 18.43 -4.93 -0.49
C GLU A 262 17.70 -5.94 0.41
N GLY A 263 17.81 -5.74 1.73
CA GLY A 263 16.84 -6.29 2.68
C GLY A 263 15.71 -5.28 2.84
N ASN A 264 14.46 -5.70 2.65
CA ASN A 264 13.33 -4.83 2.97
C ASN A 264 13.09 -4.89 4.50
N PRO A 265 13.33 -3.81 5.27
CA PRO A 265 13.09 -3.80 6.71
C PRO A 265 11.63 -4.07 7.06
N ASP A 266 10.68 -3.84 6.14
CA ASP A 266 9.27 -4.15 6.33
C ASP A 266 8.97 -5.65 6.24
N LEU A 267 9.84 -6.41 5.58
CA LEU A 267 9.79 -7.87 5.48
C LEU A 267 10.71 -8.54 6.50
N ALA A 268 11.43 -7.77 7.33
CA ALA A 268 12.27 -8.34 8.37
C ALA A 268 11.38 -9.08 9.40
N PRO A 269 11.77 -10.28 9.85
CA PRO A 269 11.07 -10.98 10.91
C PRO A 269 10.98 -10.10 12.16
N LEU A 270 9.80 -10.04 12.77
CA LEU A 270 9.64 -9.38 14.06
C LEU A 270 10.40 -10.19 15.14
N ALA A 271 10.90 -9.51 16.17
CA ALA A 271 11.70 -10.14 17.23
C ALA A 271 10.98 -11.35 17.85
N ASP A 272 9.67 -11.24 18.10
CA ASP A 272 8.84 -12.33 18.64
C ASP A 272 8.72 -13.55 17.70
N ASP A 273 8.88 -13.36 16.39
CA ASP A 273 8.82 -14.44 15.38
C ASP A 273 10.18 -15.09 15.13
N ALA A 274 11.28 -14.36 15.38
CA ALA A 274 12.63 -14.90 15.30
C ALA A 274 12.87 -15.98 16.36
N ASP A 275 12.38 -15.77 17.59
CA ASP A 275 12.48 -16.73 18.69
C ASP A 275 11.66 -18.00 18.41
N ALA A 276 10.47 -17.87 17.82
CA ALA A 276 9.63 -19.01 17.45
C ALA A 276 10.21 -19.84 16.30
N ARG A 277 10.83 -19.20 15.29
CA ARG A 277 11.53 -19.90 14.20
C ARG A 277 12.82 -20.57 14.68
N SER A 278 13.54 -19.95 15.62
CA SER A 278 14.70 -20.55 16.28
C SER A 278 14.30 -21.77 17.13
N ALA A 279 13.15 -21.73 17.80
CA ALA A 279 12.62 -22.86 18.57
C ALA A 279 12.17 -24.01 17.67
N ALA A 280 11.52 -23.72 16.53
CA ALA A 280 11.10 -24.73 15.55
C ALA A 280 12.27 -25.38 14.81
N ALA A 281 13.36 -24.65 14.58
CA ALA A 281 14.58 -25.21 13.97
C ALA A 281 15.38 -26.13 14.91
N HIS A 282 15.10 -26.12 16.22
CA HIS A 282 15.76 -26.96 17.22
C HIS A 282 15.02 -28.26 17.57
N VAL A 283 13.85 -28.51 16.98
CA VAL A 283 13.15 -29.80 17.14
C VAL A 283 13.59 -30.73 16.00
N VAL A 284 14.73 -31.39 16.19
CA VAL A 284 15.08 -32.62 15.45
C VAL A 284 14.14 -33.72 15.97
N PRO A 285 13.46 -34.52 15.11
CA PRO A 285 12.68 -35.65 15.60
C PRO A 285 13.65 -36.67 16.20
N GLU A 286 13.48 -37.00 17.48
CA GLU A 286 14.09 -38.21 18.05
C GLU A 286 13.49 -39.43 17.34
N ASP A 287 14.37 -40.26 16.79
CA ASP A 287 14.10 -41.50 16.08
C ASP A 287 13.67 -42.57 17.09
N ASP A 288 12.36 -42.66 17.36
CA ASP A 288 11.77 -43.79 18.09
C ASP A 288 11.62 -44.98 17.14
N GLY A 289 12.69 -45.77 17.05
CA GLY A 289 12.65 -47.11 16.50
C GLY A 289 11.90 -48.06 17.44
N ASP A 290 10.81 -48.65 16.94
CA ASP A 290 10.55 -50.11 16.94
C ASP A 290 9.06 -50.39 16.72
N LEU A 291 8.68 -50.72 15.48
CA LEU A 291 7.58 -51.65 15.23
C LEU A 291 7.95 -52.58 14.07
N SER A 292 8.55 -53.69 14.48
CA SER A 292 8.67 -54.97 13.80
C SER A 292 7.56 -55.38 12.79
N SER A 293 8.05 -55.96 11.68
CA SER A 293 7.51 -57.05 10.88
C SER A 293 6.11 -56.94 10.23
N PHE A 294 6.08 -56.85 8.90
CA PHE A 294 5.20 -57.69 8.07
C PHE A 294 5.89 -58.03 6.74
N ARG A 295 5.91 -59.32 6.40
CA ARG A 295 6.49 -59.90 5.17
C ARG A 295 5.54 -59.76 3.97
N LEU A 296 6.08 -59.39 2.81
CA LEU A 296 6.33 -60.28 1.66
C LEU A 296 7.27 -59.59 0.67
#